data_AF-A0A2E6C9P4-F1
#
_entry.id   AF-A0A2E6C9P4-F1
#
_cell.length_a   1.000
_cell.length_b   1.000
_cell.length_c   1.000
_cell.angle_alpha   90.00
_cell.angle_beta   90.00
_cell.angle_gamma   90.00
#
_symmetry.space_group_name_H-M   'P 1'
#
loop_
_entity.id
_entity.type
_entity.pdbx_description
1 polymer ?
#
loop_
_entity_poly.entity_id
_entity_poly.type
_entity_poly.pdbx_seq_one_letter_code
_entity_poly.pdbx_strand_id
1 'polypeptide(L)' 'MKNIKAILLMVLWTSFALTVLYILGAFENFRDPVLVILISLSLLSIHITNMFIYFRVGGNEPYKWRKFN' A
#
# COMPACT_ATOMS: atom_id res chain seq x y z
N MET A 1 -7.88 -6.88 17.69
CA MET A 1 -8.94 -6.28 16.84
C MET A 1 -8.49 -5.09 16.00
N LYS A 2 -7.65 -4.17 16.52
CA LYS A 2 -7.20 -2.98 15.76
C LYS A 2 -6.36 -3.34 14.52
N ASN A 3 -5.49 -4.35 14.64
CA ASN A 3 -4.67 -4.83 13.53
C ASN A 3 -5.52 -5.45 12.41
N ILE A 4 -6.60 -6.17 12.75
CA ILE A 4 -7.56 -6.70 11.76
C ILE A 4 -8.27 -5.56 11.03
N LYS A 5 -8.70 -4.51 11.75
CA LYS A 5 -9.31 -3.32 11.14
C LYS A 5 -8.33 -2.60 10.20
N ALA A 6 -7.06 -2.49 10.59
CA ALA A 6 -6.01 -1.88 9.77
C ALA A 6 -5.80 -2.68 8.48
N ILE A 7 -5.68 -4.01 8.57
CA ILE A 7 -5.54 -4.90 7.41
C ILE A 7 -6.74 -4.78 6.48
N LEU A 8 -7.96 -4.76 7.01
CA LEU A 8 -9.18 -4.65 6.20
C LEU A 8 -9.21 -3.32 5.42
N LEU A 9 -8.80 -2.22 6.06
CA LEU A 9 -8.70 -0.91 5.40
C LEU A 9 -7.59 -0.87 4.34
N MET A 10 -6.44 -1.52 4.59
CA MET A 10 -5.36 -1.65 3.61
C MET A 10 -5.80 -2.48 2.39
N VAL A 11 -6.56 -3.56 2.59
CA VAL A 11 -7.12 -4.36 1.50
C VAL A 11 -8.07 -3.51 0.66
N LEU A 12 -9.00 -2.77 1.29
CA LEU A 12 -9.91 -1.86 0.58
C LEU A 12 -9.15 -0.81 -0.24
N TRP A 13 -8.14 -0.17 0.36
CA TRP A 13 -7.29 0.80 -0.33
C TRP A 13 -6.54 0.16 -1.51
N THR A 14 -5.96 -1.02 -1.31
CA THR A 14 -5.19 -1.71 -2.34
C THR A 14 -6.08 -2.17 -3.49
N SER A 15 -7.28 -2.69 -3.22
CA SER A 15 -8.25 -3.07 -4.25
C SER A 15 -8.73 -1.86 -5.05
N PHE A 16 -8.99 -0.73 -4.39
CA PHE A 16 -9.31 0.52 -5.07
C PHE A 16 -8.17 0.97 -5.99
N ALA A 17 -6.95 1.04 -5.46
CA ALA A 17 -5.79 1.47 -6.24
C ALA A 17 -5.48 0.52 -7.41
N LEU A 18 -5.64 -0.79 -7.23
CA LEU A 18 -5.53 -1.78 -8.30
C LEU A 18 -6.56 -1.53 -9.40
N THR A 19 -7.81 -1.22 -9.04
CA THR A 19 -8.88 -0.91 -10.01
C THR A 19 -8.53 0.34 -10.82
N VAL A 20 -8.00 1.38 -10.17
CA VAL A 20 -7.53 2.59 -10.84
C VAL A 20 -6.39 2.28 -11.82
N LEU A 21 -5.37 1.53 -11.38
CA LEU A 21 -4.25 1.14 -12.25
C LEU A 21 -4.69 0.28 -13.44
N TYR A 22 -5.67 -0.61 -13.22
CA TYR A 22 -6.26 -1.43 -14.28
C TYR A 22 -6.97 -0.57 -15.32
N ILE A 23 -7.82 0.38 -14.90
CA ILE A 23 -8.53 1.29 -15.83
C ILE A 23 -7.54 2.17 -16.61
N LEU A 24 -6.42 2.56 -15.99
CA LEU A 24 -5.35 3.32 -16.65
C LEU A 24 -4.46 2.46 -17.56
N GLY A 25 -4.74 1.16 -17.69
CA GLY A 25 -4.00 0.26 -18.58
C GLY A 25 -2.57 -0.03 -18.12
N ALA A 26 -2.31 -0.06 -16.81
CA ALA A 26 -0.96 -0.27 -16.29
C ALA A 26 -0.37 -1.63 -16.71
N PHE A 27 -1.22 -2.65 -16.89
CA PHE A 27 -0.79 -4.00 -17.29
C PHE A 27 -0.36 -4.10 -18.75
N GLU A 28 -0.93 -3.27 -19.62
CA GLU A 28 -0.64 -3.23 -21.05
C GLU A 28 0.61 -2.37 -21.32
N ASN A 29 0.84 -1.36 -20.47
CA ASN A 29 1.86 -0.33 -20.67
C ASN A 29 3.16 -0.55 -19.89
N PHE A 30 3.33 -1.69 -19.20
CA PHE A 30 4.51 -1.98 -18.37
C PHE A 30 5.84 -2.10 -19.12
N ARG A 31 5.86 -2.00 -20.45
CA ARG A 31 7.08 -2.02 -21.26
C ARG A 31 7.52 -0.64 -21.72
N ASP A 32 6.64 0.36 -21.62
CA ASP A 32 7.01 1.74 -21.90
C ASP A 32 7.85 2.28 -20.73
N PRO A 33 9.07 2.80 -20.98
CA PRO A 33 9.99 3.19 -19.91
C PRO A 33 9.47 4.35 -19.06
N VAL A 34 8.69 5.27 -19.63
CA VAL A 34 8.12 6.40 -18.89
C VAL A 34 6.95 5.92 -18.02
N LEU A 35 6.05 5.13 -18.59
CA LEU A 35 4.90 4.59 -17.88
C LEU A 35 5.32 3.61 -16.79
N VAL A 36 6.38 2.81 -16.99
CA VAL A 36 6.97 1.97 -15.94
C VAL A 36 7.39 2.77 -14.72
N ILE A 37 8.04 3.91 -14.93
CA ILE A 37 8.46 4.77 -13.81
C ILE A 37 7.23 5.28 -13.08
N LEU A 38 6.20 5.75 -13.80
CA LEU A 38 4.96 6.24 -13.19
C LEU A 38 4.19 5.13 -12.44
N ILE A 39 4.09 3.93 -13.01
CA ILE A 39 3.48 2.76 -12.37
C ILE A 39 4.27 2.40 -11.10
N SER A 40 5.60 2.37 -11.17
CA SER A 40 6.46 2.06 -10.03
C SER A 40 6.31 3.08 -8.89
N LEU A 41 6.26 4.37 -9.22
CA LEU A 41 6.00 5.45 -8.25
C LEU A 41 4.61 5.32 -7.64
N SER A 42 3.60 4.97 -8.44
CA SER A 42 2.24 4.74 -7.94
C SER A 42 2.18 3.58 -6.96
N LEU A 43 2.84 2.46 -7.27
CA LEU A 43 2.96 1.30 -6.38
C LEU A 43 3.70 1.65 -5.08
N LEU A 44 4.76 2.46 -5.17
CA LEU A 44 5.47 2.95 -3.99
C LEU A 44 4.56 3.83 -3.11
N SER A 45 3.79 4.74 -3.70
CA SER A 45 2.82 5.56 -2.96
C SER A 45 1.75 4.69 -2.29
N ILE A 46 1.19 3.69 -2.98
CA ILE A 46 0.21 2.75 -2.41
C ILE A 46 0.81 2.03 -1.20
N HIS A 47 2.07 1.58 -1.29
CA HIS A 47 2.78 0.93 -0.19
C HIS A 47 2.97 1.87 1.02
N ILE A 48 3.38 3.11 0.79
CA ILE A 48 3.55 4.10 1.87
C ILE A 48 2.21 4.39 2.54
N THR A 49 1.13 4.55 1.78
CA THR A 49 -0.22 4.73 2.33
C THR A 49 -0.66 3.52 3.15
N ASN A 50 -0.38 2.30 2.69
CA ASN A 50 -0.65 1.07 3.43
C ASN A 50 0.09 1.05 4.78
N MET A 51 1.37 1.43 4.80
CA MET A 51 2.13 1.57 6.05
C MET A 51 1.53 2.65 6.94
N PHE A 52 1.15 3.81 6.38
CA PHE A 52 0.51 4.87 7.14
C PHE A 52 -0.81 4.42 7.80
N ILE A 53 -1.67 3.72 7.06
CA ILE A 53 -2.90 3.13 7.58
C ILE A 53 -2.58 2.16 8.71
N TYR A 54 -1.61 1.27 8.48
CA TYR A 54 -1.20 0.27 9.46
C TYR A 54 -0.73 0.90 10.78
N PHE A 55 0.19 1.87 10.72
CA PHE A 55 0.70 2.54 11.92
C PHE A 55 -0.36 3.42 12.61
N ARG A 56 -1.23 4.09 11.84
CA ARG A 56 -2.27 4.97 12.40
C ARG A 56 -3.40 4.20 13.07
N VAL A 57 -3.83 3.07 12.49
CA VAL A 57 -4.98 2.28 12.97
C VAL A 57 -4.55 1.14 13.90
N GLY A 58 -3.50 0.40 13.55
CA GLY A 58 -2.93 -0.67 14.37
C GLY A 58 -2.16 -0.15 15.58
N GLY A 59 -1.58 1.05 15.48
CA GLY A 59 -0.71 1.65 16.50
C GLY A 59 0.76 1.27 16.31
N ASN A 60 1.64 1.91 17.09
CA ASN A 60 3.10 1.77 17.04
C ASN A 60 3.65 0.41 17.53
N GLU A 61 2.85 -0.65 17.49
CA GLU A 61 3.29 -1.98 17.94
C GLU A 61 4.56 -2.48 17.22
N PRO A 62 4.80 -2.27 15.91
CA PRO A 62 5.99 -2.83 15.24
C PRO A 62 7.33 -2.33 15.81
N TYR A 63 7.39 -1.10 16.32
CA TYR A 63 8.58 -0.53 16.95
C TYR A 63 8.76 -1.01 18.41
N LYS A 64 7.75 -1.64 19.00
CA LYS A 64 7.81 -2.19 20.36
C LYS A 64 8.20 -3.67 20.40
N TRP A 65 8.39 -4.33 19.26
CA TRP A 65 8.77 -5.76 19.19
C TRP A 65 10.20 -6.03 19.69
N ARG A 66 10.88 -5.01 20.22
CA ARG A 66 12.16 -5.16 20.91
C ARG A 66 12.33 -4.18 22.07
N LYS A 67 11.55 -4.35 23.14
CA LYS A 67 12.13 -4.20 24.48
C LYS A 67 12.58 -5.60 24.91
N PHE A 68 13.80 -5.98 24.53
CA PHE A 68 14.52 -6.99 25.30
C PHE A 68 14.84 -6.31 26.63
N ASN A 69 14.01 -6.56 27.64
CA ASN A 69 14.39 -6.36 29.03
C ASN A 69 14.99 -7.68 29.51
#